data_AF-A0A537XYE6-F1
#
_entry.id   AF-A0A537XYE6-F1
#
_cell.length_a   1.000
_cell.length_b   1.000
_cell.length_c   1.000
_cell.angle_alpha   90.00
_cell.angle_beta   90.00
_cell.angle_gamma   90.00
#
_symmetry.space_group_name_H-M   'P 1'
#
loop_
_entity.id
_entity.type
_entity.pdbx_description
1 polymer ?
#
loop_
_entity_poly.entity_id
_entity_poly.type
_entity_poly.pdbx_seq_one_letter_code
_entity_poly.pdbx_strand_id
1 'polypeptide(L)'
;EASTDAQRALLASVRVDVLDFGLKRPDLALHVGEEAEATIADPAERDQITADRARILGRSGSYRAAIALADPLLKRASGRALVTACFATATSMTHTGQVAGVIEATERGLATHLSLTGPPLPFGPFFHVMIRAGAFVFAGRLAEAGALARREYEKSIEEESAEAQPWFSWMLAWVALSEGRVATAERIAGESAAGFRQLGWRLFVRCALTVRAHALALQTDVESARAVLAELDALGVPAADLSGPEVLRARAWTAVAAGDRAEARNRLDEAVAMARSGGASALESAALHDLARLGWAAEVAPALQELTGIVEGPLAPARTAHAAALAARDAAGLEAASRSFEDCGALLLAAEATADAGVAWRQRGEPRRAVWAERRAAGLAARCEGARTPALAVAAPARAALTPRELEIARMAAAGLANKDIAARLYLSHRTVENKLHAVYEKLGVEGRAALAEALEGA
;
A
#
# COMPACT_ATOMS: atom_id res chain seq x y z
N GLU A 1 -21.81 42.70 -3.21
CA GLU A 1 -20.53 43.11 -2.61
C GLU A 1 -20.48 42.60 -1.18
N ALA A 2 -19.35 42.04 -0.73
CA ALA A 2 -19.17 41.58 0.64
C ALA A 2 -18.76 42.78 1.51
N SER A 3 -19.64 43.23 2.41
CA SER A 3 -19.42 44.44 3.20
C SER A 3 -18.71 44.19 4.53
N THR A 4 -18.70 42.94 5.01
CA THR A 4 -18.04 42.52 6.26
C THR A 4 -16.89 41.54 6.01
N ASP A 5 -15.95 41.44 6.96
CA ASP A 5 -14.86 40.46 6.90
C ASP A 5 -15.39 39.02 6.84
N ALA A 6 -16.42 38.69 7.61
CA ALA A 6 -17.06 37.37 7.57
C ALA A 6 -17.64 37.03 6.18
N GLN A 7 -18.27 38.00 5.51
CA GLN A 7 -18.77 37.79 4.14
C GLN A 7 -17.62 37.67 3.13
N ARG A 8 -16.54 38.44 3.30
CA ARG A 8 -15.35 38.34 2.45
C ARG A 8 -14.69 36.98 2.59
N ALA A 9 -14.53 36.50 3.83
CA ALA A 9 -13.96 35.19 4.13
C ALA A 9 -14.82 34.06 3.57
N LEU A 10 -16.14 34.08 3.82
CA LEU A 10 -17.05 33.06 3.27
C LEU A 10 -17.01 33.03 1.73
N LEU A 11 -17.03 34.20 1.07
CA LEU A 11 -16.94 34.27 -0.39
C LEU A 11 -15.60 33.75 -0.90
N ALA A 12 -14.50 34.08 -0.22
CA ALA A 12 -13.17 33.59 -0.56
C ALA A 12 -13.08 32.07 -0.39
N SER A 13 -13.52 31.50 0.75
CA SER A 13 -13.55 30.05 0.98
C SER A 13 -14.38 29.31 -0.07
N VAL A 14 -15.56 29.82 -0.44
CA VAL A 14 -16.37 29.21 -1.51
C VAL A 14 -15.64 29.26 -2.86
N ARG A 15 -15.00 30.38 -3.20
CA ARG A 15 -14.20 30.50 -4.43
C ARG A 15 -13.01 29.54 -4.41
N VAL A 16 -12.32 29.43 -3.28
CA VAL A 16 -11.24 28.48 -3.04
C VAL A 16 -11.74 27.06 -3.27
N ASP A 17 -12.87 26.66 -2.68
CA ASP A 17 -13.43 25.32 -2.84
C ASP A 17 -13.82 25.01 -4.30
N VAL A 18 -14.44 25.97 -4.99
CA VAL A 18 -14.79 25.80 -6.41
C VAL A 18 -13.53 25.64 -7.27
N LEU A 19 -12.49 26.44 -7.03
CA LEU A 19 -11.24 26.36 -7.78
C LEU A 19 -10.48 25.06 -7.45
N ASP A 20 -10.44 24.69 -6.18
CA ASP A 20 -9.68 23.55 -5.66
C ASP A 20 -10.35 22.20 -5.98
N PHE A 21 -11.59 22.00 -5.54
CA PHE A 21 -12.32 20.75 -5.72
C PHE A 21 -13.03 20.68 -7.07
N GLY A 22 -13.65 21.76 -7.51
CA GLY A 22 -14.45 21.80 -8.74
C GLY A 22 -13.60 21.87 -10.01
N LEU A 23 -12.75 22.89 -10.11
CA LEU A 23 -12.02 23.23 -11.34
C LEU A 23 -10.57 22.70 -11.39
N LYS A 24 -10.06 22.13 -10.30
CA LYS A 24 -8.68 21.57 -10.21
C LYS A 24 -7.60 22.59 -10.55
N ARG A 25 -7.74 23.82 -10.03
CA ARG A 25 -6.81 24.94 -10.18
C ARG A 25 -6.26 25.36 -8.80
N PRO A 26 -5.43 24.53 -8.16
CA PRO A 26 -4.90 24.82 -6.82
C PRO A 26 -4.03 26.07 -6.78
N ASP A 27 -3.33 26.38 -7.87
CA ASP A 27 -2.56 27.60 -8.08
C ASP A 27 -3.44 28.85 -7.91
N LEU A 28 -4.58 28.88 -8.60
CA LEU A 28 -5.53 29.98 -8.51
C LEU A 28 -6.25 30.01 -7.17
N ALA A 29 -6.57 28.84 -6.59
CA ALA A 29 -7.20 28.76 -5.28
C ALA A 29 -6.28 29.34 -4.18
N LEU A 30 -4.99 29.01 -4.21
CA LEU A 30 -3.99 29.59 -3.30
C LEU A 30 -3.89 31.10 -3.47
N HIS A 31 -3.85 31.59 -4.72
CA HIS A 31 -3.80 33.00 -5.01
C HIS A 31 -5.03 33.77 -4.48
N VAL A 32 -6.24 33.23 -4.70
CA VAL A 32 -7.47 33.83 -4.14
C VAL A 32 -7.43 33.86 -2.62
N GLY A 33 -6.89 32.82 -1.98
CA GLY A 33 -6.68 32.80 -0.53
C GLY A 33 -5.71 33.89 -0.06
N GLU A 34 -4.60 34.09 -0.77
CA GLU A 34 -3.61 35.14 -0.45
C GLU A 34 -4.19 36.55 -0.57
N GLU A 35 -4.96 36.83 -1.63
CA GLU A 35 -5.65 38.10 -1.81
C GLU A 35 -6.69 38.35 -0.71
N ALA A 36 -7.45 37.33 -0.33
CA ALA A 36 -8.44 37.43 0.73
C ALA A 36 -7.77 37.69 2.09
N GLU A 37 -6.72 36.96 2.42
CA GLU A 37 -5.99 37.12 3.69
C GLU A 37 -5.35 38.52 3.82
N ALA A 38 -4.96 39.15 2.71
CA ALA A 38 -4.42 40.51 2.69
C ALA A 38 -5.48 41.61 2.93
N THR A 39 -6.76 41.31 2.68
CA THR A 39 -7.86 42.30 2.74
C THR A 39 -8.78 42.13 3.94
N ILE A 40 -8.72 41.00 4.63
CA ILE A 40 -9.49 40.72 5.86
C ILE A 40 -8.69 41.20 7.08
N ALA A 41 -9.33 41.98 7.96
CA ALA A 41 -8.70 42.50 9.18
C ALA A 41 -8.96 41.59 10.40
N ASP A 42 -10.16 40.99 10.48
CA ASP A 42 -10.55 40.10 11.57
C ASP A 42 -9.65 38.84 11.65
N PRO A 43 -8.99 38.59 12.80
CA PRO A 43 -8.09 37.45 12.94
C PRO A 43 -8.74 36.07 12.78
N ALA A 44 -9.99 35.90 13.24
CA ALA A 44 -10.68 34.62 13.16
C ALA A 44 -11.08 34.28 11.72
N GLU A 45 -11.51 35.29 10.96
CA GLU A 45 -11.83 35.15 9.54
C GLU A 45 -10.56 34.91 8.69
N ARG A 46 -9.43 35.54 9.05
CA ARG A 46 -8.14 35.24 8.42
C ARG A 46 -7.68 33.81 8.68
N ASP A 47 -7.82 33.33 9.91
CA ASP A 47 -7.42 31.96 10.28
C ASP A 47 -8.18 30.90 9.44
N GLN A 48 -9.44 31.16 9.06
CA GLN A 48 -10.18 30.29 8.14
C GLN A 48 -9.52 30.23 6.75
N ILE A 49 -9.14 31.37 6.19
CA ILE A 49 -8.46 31.43 4.88
C ILE A 49 -7.08 30.77 4.93
N THR A 50 -6.32 31.00 5.99
CA THR A 50 -5.03 30.32 6.21
C THR A 50 -5.23 28.79 6.29
N ALA A 51 -6.27 28.31 6.97
CA ALA A 51 -6.59 26.90 7.06
C ALA A 51 -6.96 26.29 5.70
N ASP A 52 -7.75 27.00 4.89
CA ASP A 52 -8.11 26.59 3.54
C ASP A 52 -6.88 26.47 2.63
N ARG A 53 -5.95 27.43 2.70
CA ARG A 53 -4.66 27.35 1.98
C ARG A 53 -3.83 26.14 2.42
N ALA A 54 -3.76 25.88 3.72
CA ALA A 54 -3.04 24.71 4.23
C ALA A 54 -3.66 23.39 3.73
N ARG A 55 -4.99 23.32 3.65
CA ARG A 55 -5.72 22.18 3.09
C ARG A 55 -5.39 21.95 1.62
N ILE A 56 -5.35 23.00 0.81
CA ILE A 56 -4.97 22.92 -0.62
C ILE A 56 -3.55 22.36 -0.75
N LEU A 57 -2.59 22.90 0.00
CA LEU A 57 -1.20 22.46 -0.01
C LEU A 57 -1.08 20.97 0.35
N GLY A 58 -1.79 20.51 1.38
CA GLY A 58 -1.78 19.12 1.80
C GLY A 58 -2.36 18.20 0.73
N ARG A 59 -3.47 18.60 0.11
CA ARG A 59 -4.12 17.85 -0.98
C ARG A 59 -3.26 17.78 -2.24
N SER A 60 -2.52 18.84 -2.57
CA SER A 60 -1.66 18.95 -3.75
C SER A 60 -0.24 18.39 -3.54
N GLY A 61 -0.02 17.62 -2.47
CA GLY A 61 1.25 16.92 -2.22
C GLY A 61 2.34 17.76 -1.55
N SER A 62 2.06 19.00 -1.14
CA SER A 62 3.00 19.90 -0.43
C SER A 62 2.85 19.77 1.09
N TYR A 63 3.02 18.56 1.61
CA TYR A 63 2.67 18.18 2.98
C TYR A 63 3.42 18.96 4.06
N ARG A 64 4.73 19.19 3.88
CA ARG A 64 5.53 19.97 4.86
C ARG A 64 5.08 21.43 4.93
N ALA A 65 4.78 22.04 3.79
CA ALA A 65 4.28 23.41 3.73
C ALA A 65 2.88 23.52 4.36
N ALA A 66 2.02 22.53 4.13
CA ALA A 66 0.70 22.44 4.76
C ALA A 66 0.78 22.37 6.28
N ILE A 67 1.65 21.49 6.83
CA ILE A 67 1.87 21.37 8.27
C ILE A 67 2.42 22.68 8.84
N ALA A 68 3.44 23.27 8.21
CA ALA A 68 4.03 24.53 8.67
C ALA A 68 3.01 25.68 8.71
N LEU A 69 2.09 25.72 7.74
CA LEU A 69 1.04 26.73 7.68
C LEU A 69 -0.08 26.49 8.72
N ALA A 70 -0.45 25.23 8.97
CA ALA A 70 -1.54 24.88 9.87
C ALA A 70 -1.14 24.73 11.34
N ASP A 71 0.12 24.43 11.67
CA ASP A 71 0.57 24.21 13.05
C ASP A 71 0.27 25.39 14.00
N PRO A 72 0.51 26.66 13.61
CA PRO A 72 0.14 27.80 14.44
C PRO A 72 -1.38 27.91 14.66
N LEU A 73 -2.19 27.52 13.67
CA LEU A 73 -3.66 27.53 13.76
C LEU A 73 -4.17 26.51 14.76
N LEU A 74 -3.50 25.36 14.88
CA LEU A 74 -3.87 24.39 15.92
C LEU A 74 -3.82 25.03 17.30
N LYS A 75 -2.98 26.03 17.58
CA LYS A 75 -2.92 26.64 18.93
C LYS A 75 -3.95 27.74 19.15
N ARG A 76 -4.32 28.49 18.10
CA ARG A 76 -5.11 29.73 18.24
C ARG A 76 -6.49 29.71 17.59
N ALA A 77 -6.70 28.88 16.57
CA ALA A 77 -7.95 28.87 15.82
C ALA A 77 -9.07 28.17 16.62
N SER A 78 -10.30 28.51 16.29
CA SER A 78 -11.51 27.89 16.83
C SER A 78 -12.54 27.65 15.72
N GLY A 79 -13.63 26.94 16.04
CA GLY A 79 -14.73 26.72 15.10
C GLY A 79 -14.27 26.06 13.79
N ARG A 80 -14.77 26.58 12.65
CA ARG A 80 -14.51 26.03 11.31
C ARG A 80 -13.03 26.10 10.91
N ALA A 81 -12.33 27.16 11.31
CA ALA A 81 -10.91 27.32 11.02
C ALA A 81 -10.09 26.21 11.70
N LEU A 82 -10.42 25.88 12.95
CA LEU A 82 -9.77 24.78 13.67
C LEU A 82 -10.07 23.43 13.02
N VAL A 83 -11.32 23.15 12.63
CA VAL A 83 -11.67 21.90 11.93
C VAL A 83 -10.87 21.75 10.63
N THR A 84 -10.78 22.84 9.85
CA THR A 84 -10.06 22.87 8.57
C THR A 84 -8.54 22.71 8.79
N ALA A 85 -7.97 23.36 9.81
CA ALA A 85 -6.57 23.21 10.18
C ALA A 85 -6.25 21.78 10.64
N CYS A 86 -7.09 21.19 11.50
CA CYS A 86 -6.97 19.80 11.92
C CYS A 86 -7.02 18.84 10.73
N PHE A 87 -7.91 19.07 9.75
CA PHE A 87 -7.98 18.29 8.52
C PHE A 87 -6.66 18.39 7.72
N ALA A 88 -6.18 19.62 7.49
CA ALA A 88 -4.99 19.87 6.68
C ALA A 88 -3.75 19.24 7.31
N THR A 89 -3.57 19.43 8.62
CA THR A 89 -2.47 18.86 9.38
C THR A 89 -2.56 17.34 9.42
N ALA A 90 -3.72 16.77 9.78
CA ALA A 90 -3.85 15.32 9.91
C ALA A 90 -3.63 14.60 8.57
N THR A 91 -4.22 15.10 7.48
CA THR A 91 -4.02 14.53 6.14
C THR A 91 -2.54 14.58 5.76
N SER A 92 -1.85 15.68 6.05
CA SER A 92 -0.43 15.83 5.73
C SER A 92 0.45 14.94 6.60
N MET A 93 0.18 14.88 7.90
CA MET A 93 0.89 14.03 8.87
C MET A 93 0.73 12.53 8.58
N THR A 94 -0.41 12.11 8.04
CA THR A 94 -0.60 10.72 7.55
C THR A 94 0.45 10.35 6.50
N HIS A 95 0.77 11.25 5.58
CA HIS A 95 1.74 11.00 4.49
C HIS A 95 3.19 11.23 4.91
N THR A 96 3.44 12.10 5.89
CA THR A 96 4.79 12.27 6.48
C THR A 96 5.11 11.20 7.53
N GLY A 97 4.13 10.45 8.01
CA GLY A 97 4.31 9.33 8.93
C GLY A 97 4.25 9.70 10.42
N GLN A 98 3.59 10.80 10.79
CA GLN A 98 3.50 11.29 12.18
C GLN A 98 2.17 10.87 12.82
N VAL A 99 2.05 9.60 13.18
CA VAL A 99 0.78 8.96 13.63
C VAL A 99 0.25 9.59 14.92
N ALA A 100 1.10 9.90 15.89
CA ALA A 100 0.69 10.53 17.15
C ALA A 100 0.03 11.90 16.90
N GLY A 101 0.64 12.72 16.05
CA GLY A 101 0.08 14.01 15.64
C GLY A 101 -1.24 13.88 14.86
N VAL A 102 -1.38 12.82 14.04
CA VAL A 102 -2.68 12.53 13.38
C VAL A 102 -3.76 12.22 14.41
N ILE A 103 -3.47 11.40 15.42
CA ILE A 103 -4.45 11.06 16.46
C ILE A 103 -4.91 12.34 17.17
N GLU A 104 -3.98 13.14 17.67
CA GLU A 104 -4.27 14.39 18.37
C GLU A 104 -5.11 15.35 17.49
N ALA A 105 -4.67 15.61 16.26
CA ALA A 105 -5.35 16.52 15.35
C ALA A 105 -6.74 16.01 14.95
N THR A 106 -6.91 14.70 14.73
CA THR A 106 -8.21 14.13 14.37
C THR A 106 -9.18 14.06 15.53
N GLU A 107 -8.74 13.79 16.76
CA GLU A 107 -9.59 13.81 17.95
C GLU A 107 -10.11 15.20 18.24
N ARG A 108 -9.20 16.18 18.25
CA ARG A 108 -9.56 17.58 18.47
C ARG A 108 -10.43 18.14 17.35
N GLY A 109 -10.09 17.81 16.10
CA GLY A 109 -10.86 18.18 14.92
C GLY A 109 -12.28 17.62 14.99
N LEU A 110 -12.43 16.33 15.30
CA LEU A 110 -13.73 15.67 15.44
C LEU A 110 -14.59 16.30 16.54
N ALA A 111 -14.03 16.49 17.74
CA ALA A 111 -14.74 17.13 18.85
C ALA A 111 -15.24 18.53 18.49
N THR A 112 -14.38 19.32 17.81
CA THR A 112 -14.75 20.66 17.34
C THR A 112 -15.83 20.58 16.26
N HIS A 113 -15.70 19.67 15.29
CA HIS A 113 -16.64 19.50 14.18
C HIS A 113 -18.05 19.16 14.68
N LEU A 114 -18.17 18.26 15.64
CA LEU A 114 -19.46 17.87 16.24
C LEU A 114 -20.11 19.02 17.02
N SER A 115 -19.34 20.00 17.49
CA SER A 115 -19.85 21.19 18.19
C SER A 115 -20.23 22.35 17.26
N LEU A 116 -19.94 22.26 15.95
CA LEU A 116 -20.21 23.35 15.03
C LEU A 116 -21.70 23.57 14.82
N THR A 117 -22.11 24.82 14.90
CA THR A 117 -23.43 25.30 14.48
C THR A 117 -23.30 26.06 13.16
N GLY A 118 -24.22 25.85 12.23
CA GLY A 118 -24.24 26.56 10.94
C GLY A 118 -24.28 25.62 9.74
N PRO A 119 -23.95 26.10 8.53
CA PRO A 119 -23.95 25.27 7.34
C PRO A 119 -22.99 24.06 7.50
N PRO A 120 -23.28 22.92 6.88
CA PRO A 120 -22.34 21.81 6.86
C PRO A 120 -21.03 22.20 6.16
N LEU A 121 -19.93 21.58 6.58
CA LEU A 121 -18.65 21.63 5.87
C LEU A 121 -18.70 20.67 4.66
N PRO A 122 -17.76 20.78 3.70
CA PRO A 122 -17.73 19.91 2.51
C PRO A 122 -17.59 18.41 2.81
N PHE A 123 -17.09 18.06 4.00
CA PHE A 123 -16.98 16.68 4.48
C PHE A 123 -17.61 16.56 5.85
N GLY A 124 -18.27 15.44 6.12
CA GLY A 124 -18.82 15.15 7.45
C GLY A 124 -17.76 14.85 8.53
N PRO A 125 -18.16 14.78 9.82
CA PRO A 125 -17.26 14.49 10.94
C PRO A 125 -16.52 13.15 10.81
N PHE A 126 -17.11 12.17 10.13
CA PHE A 126 -16.51 10.85 9.88
C PHE A 126 -15.15 10.92 9.18
N PHE A 127 -14.87 12.01 8.45
CA PHE A 127 -13.61 12.19 7.72
C PHE A 127 -12.39 12.18 8.65
N HIS A 128 -12.51 12.72 9.86
CA HIS A 128 -11.43 12.66 10.86
C HIS A 128 -11.08 11.22 11.24
N VAL A 129 -12.09 10.35 11.31
CA VAL A 129 -11.91 8.93 11.62
C VAL A 129 -11.27 8.19 10.45
N MET A 130 -11.68 8.52 9.22
CA MET A 130 -11.07 7.99 7.98
C MET A 130 -9.58 8.33 7.88
N ILE A 131 -9.18 9.59 8.13
CA ILE A 131 -7.75 10.00 8.12
C ILE A 131 -6.94 9.16 9.11
N ARG A 132 -7.48 8.91 10.31
CA ARG A 132 -6.83 8.10 11.34
C ARG A 132 -6.63 6.65 10.90
N ALA A 133 -7.63 6.06 10.25
CA ALA A 133 -7.51 4.72 9.69
C ALA A 133 -6.38 4.65 8.65
N GLY A 134 -6.27 5.63 7.75
CA GLY A 134 -5.17 5.74 6.79
C GLY A 134 -3.79 5.86 7.45
N ALA A 135 -3.67 6.64 8.53
CA ALA A 135 -2.41 6.74 9.28
C ALA A 135 -1.99 5.40 9.90
N PHE A 136 -2.94 4.62 10.41
CA PHE A 136 -2.65 3.27 10.91
C PHE A 136 -2.18 2.32 9.81
N VAL A 137 -2.68 2.46 8.58
CA VAL A 137 -2.17 1.68 7.44
C VAL A 137 -0.69 1.98 7.19
N PHE A 138 -0.31 3.25 7.08
CA PHE A 138 1.10 3.63 6.86
C PHE A 138 2.01 3.23 8.02
N ALA A 139 1.50 3.24 9.25
CA ALA A 139 2.23 2.83 10.44
C ALA A 139 2.48 1.32 10.51
N GLY A 140 1.70 0.50 9.81
CA GLY A 140 1.67 -0.96 9.99
C GLY A 140 0.79 -1.43 11.14
N ARG A 141 -0.16 -0.61 11.59
CA ARG A 141 -1.16 -0.97 12.61
C ARG A 141 -2.42 -1.50 11.92
N LEU A 142 -2.27 -2.51 11.05
CA LEU A 142 -3.34 -2.93 10.13
C LEU A 142 -4.56 -3.50 10.84
N ALA A 143 -4.38 -4.20 11.96
CA ALA A 143 -5.48 -4.69 12.78
C ALA A 143 -6.34 -3.53 13.32
N GLU A 144 -5.72 -2.44 13.77
CA GLU A 144 -6.42 -1.26 14.29
C GLU A 144 -7.08 -0.47 13.16
N ALA A 145 -6.40 -0.32 12.03
CA ALA A 145 -6.96 0.29 10.82
C ALA A 145 -8.23 -0.46 10.36
N GLY A 146 -8.15 -1.79 10.27
CA GLY A 146 -9.24 -2.65 9.84
C GLY A 146 -10.41 -2.66 10.82
N ALA A 147 -10.15 -2.72 12.12
CA ALA A 147 -11.19 -2.64 13.15
C ALA A 147 -11.93 -1.29 13.10
N LEU A 148 -11.17 -0.19 12.96
CA LEU A 148 -11.74 1.16 12.86
C LEU A 148 -12.58 1.32 11.59
N ALA A 149 -12.03 0.95 10.42
CA ALA A 149 -12.73 1.05 9.14
C ALA A 149 -13.99 0.18 9.09
N ARG A 150 -13.95 -1.04 9.65
CA ARG A 150 -15.10 -1.94 9.69
C ARG A 150 -16.23 -1.39 10.55
N ARG A 151 -15.91 -0.92 11.76
CA ARG A 151 -16.91 -0.34 12.66
C ARG A 151 -17.63 0.85 12.02
N GLU A 152 -16.89 1.76 11.40
CA GLU A 152 -17.49 2.92 10.76
C GLU A 152 -18.23 2.57 9.46
N TYR A 153 -17.79 1.53 8.74
CA TYR A 153 -18.53 1.00 7.59
C TYR A 153 -19.88 0.40 8.02
N GLU A 154 -19.90 -0.43 9.05
CA GLU A 154 -21.13 -1.01 9.63
C GLU A 154 -22.08 0.09 10.10
N LYS A 155 -21.56 1.07 10.85
CA LYS A 155 -22.32 2.26 11.26
C LYS A 155 -22.90 3.02 10.06
N SER A 156 -22.14 3.20 8.98
CA SER A 156 -22.62 3.89 7.78
C SER A 156 -23.74 3.15 7.04
N ILE A 157 -23.85 1.83 7.22
CA ILE A 157 -24.97 1.03 6.73
C ILE A 157 -26.18 1.25 7.63
N GLU A 158 -26.00 1.17 8.95
CA GLU A 158 -27.07 1.38 9.94
C GLU A 158 -27.70 2.77 9.84
N GLU A 159 -26.89 3.79 9.57
CA GLU A 159 -27.33 5.19 9.41
C GLU A 159 -27.79 5.52 7.97
N GLU A 160 -27.77 4.55 7.05
CA GLU A 160 -28.06 4.73 5.62
C GLU A 160 -27.26 5.87 4.96
N SER A 161 -26.01 6.08 5.42
CA SER A 161 -25.15 7.17 4.96
C SER A 161 -24.51 6.83 3.62
N ALA A 162 -25.15 7.27 2.55
CA ALA A 162 -24.63 7.16 1.18
C ALA A 162 -23.26 7.87 1.00
N GLU A 163 -22.99 8.90 1.81
CA GLU A 163 -21.71 9.61 1.77
C GLU A 163 -20.60 8.83 2.46
N ALA A 164 -20.82 8.27 3.66
CA ALA A 164 -19.78 7.63 4.45
C ALA A 164 -19.39 6.22 3.95
N GLN A 165 -20.32 5.49 3.33
CA GLN A 165 -20.08 4.12 2.86
C GLN A 165 -18.91 4.01 1.85
N PRO A 166 -18.79 4.85 0.80
CA PRO A 166 -17.64 4.82 -0.12
C PRO A 166 -16.29 5.08 0.57
N TRP A 167 -16.27 5.92 1.61
CA TRP A 167 -15.04 6.21 2.37
C TRP A 167 -14.53 5.02 3.15
N PHE A 168 -15.40 4.38 3.92
CA PHE A 168 -14.96 3.27 4.76
C PHE A 168 -14.79 1.98 3.98
N SER A 169 -15.52 1.79 2.88
CA SER A 169 -15.20 0.72 1.92
C SER A 169 -13.82 0.93 1.26
N TRP A 170 -13.45 2.16 0.88
CA TRP A 170 -12.08 2.43 0.40
C TRP A 170 -11.02 2.09 1.45
N MET A 171 -11.22 2.49 2.72
CA MET A 171 -10.30 2.14 3.80
C MET A 171 -10.18 0.63 3.99
N LEU A 172 -11.29 -0.11 3.95
CA LEU A 172 -11.29 -1.57 4.01
C LEU A 172 -10.55 -2.21 2.84
N ALA A 173 -10.70 -1.67 1.63
CA ALA A 173 -9.96 -2.12 0.46
C ALA A 173 -8.45 -1.88 0.60
N TRP A 174 -8.06 -0.71 1.13
CA TRP A 174 -6.66 -0.39 1.36
C TRP A 174 -6.04 -1.28 2.44
N VAL A 175 -6.74 -1.49 3.56
CA VAL A 175 -6.33 -2.44 4.60
C VAL A 175 -6.16 -3.84 4.00
N ALA A 176 -7.14 -4.31 3.22
CA ALA A 176 -7.05 -5.61 2.56
C ALA A 176 -5.83 -5.72 1.63
N LEU A 177 -5.53 -4.67 0.84
CA LEU A 177 -4.35 -4.63 0.00
C LEU A 177 -3.05 -4.70 0.83
N SER A 178 -2.98 -3.95 1.92
CA SER A 178 -1.82 -3.95 2.83
C SER A 178 -1.63 -5.26 3.59
N GLU A 179 -2.72 -5.97 3.90
CA GLU A 179 -2.68 -7.32 4.46
C GLU A 179 -2.28 -8.38 3.42
N GLY A 180 -2.37 -8.06 2.12
CA GLY A 180 -2.12 -9.00 1.02
C GLY A 180 -3.37 -9.72 0.49
N ARG A 181 -4.57 -9.37 0.97
CA ARG A 181 -5.86 -9.93 0.53
C ARG A 181 -6.31 -9.28 -0.78
N VAL A 182 -5.61 -9.64 -1.87
CA VAL A 182 -5.69 -8.92 -3.15
C VAL A 182 -7.06 -9.05 -3.84
N ALA A 183 -7.74 -10.19 -3.76
CA ALA A 183 -9.06 -10.35 -4.39
C ALA A 183 -10.12 -9.52 -3.65
N THR A 184 -10.07 -9.51 -2.31
CA THR A 184 -10.92 -8.67 -1.47
C THR A 184 -10.65 -7.20 -1.73
N ALA A 185 -9.39 -6.79 -1.81
CA ALA A 185 -9.01 -5.42 -2.09
C ALA A 185 -9.53 -4.93 -3.45
N GLU A 186 -9.39 -5.75 -4.51
CA GLU A 186 -9.88 -5.43 -5.85
C GLU A 186 -11.40 -5.18 -5.85
N ARG A 187 -12.17 -6.13 -5.29
CA ARG A 187 -13.63 -6.07 -5.28
C ARG A 187 -14.14 -4.84 -4.53
N ILE A 188 -13.68 -4.64 -3.29
CA ILE A 188 -14.16 -3.54 -2.44
C ILE A 188 -13.72 -2.18 -3.02
N ALA A 189 -12.51 -2.10 -3.61
CA ALA A 189 -12.07 -0.89 -4.27
C ALA A 189 -12.94 -0.53 -5.49
N GLY A 190 -13.43 -1.53 -6.23
CA GLY A 190 -14.40 -1.32 -7.31
C GLY A 190 -15.73 -0.76 -6.82
N GLU A 191 -16.28 -1.33 -5.74
CA GLU A 191 -17.51 -0.86 -5.08
C GLU A 191 -17.37 0.58 -4.58
N SER A 192 -16.26 0.88 -3.90
CA SER A 192 -15.94 2.21 -3.42
C SER A 192 -15.83 3.24 -4.56
N ALA A 193 -15.13 2.90 -5.65
CA ALA A 193 -15.00 3.75 -6.81
C ALA A 193 -16.37 4.07 -7.46
N ALA A 194 -17.27 3.09 -7.50
CA ALA A 194 -18.64 3.30 -7.96
C ALA A 194 -19.41 4.29 -7.08
N GLY A 195 -19.30 4.15 -5.75
CA GLY A 195 -19.91 5.07 -4.79
C GLY A 195 -19.38 6.51 -4.93
N PHE A 196 -18.06 6.69 -5.00
CA PHE A 196 -17.48 8.02 -5.22
C PHE A 196 -17.89 8.64 -6.55
N ARG A 197 -18.10 7.83 -7.59
CA ARG A 197 -18.56 8.31 -8.90
C ARG A 197 -19.99 8.85 -8.83
N GLN A 198 -20.89 8.17 -8.11
CA GLN A 198 -22.26 8.64 -7.89
C GLN A 198 -22.27 9.99 -7.16
N LEU A 199 -21.36 10.16 -6.20
CA LEU A 199 -21.21 11.40 -5.43
C LEU A 199 -20.39 12.49 -6.17
N GLY A 200 -19.85 12.22 -7.36
CA GLY A 200 -19.09 13.20 -8.17
C GLY A 200 -17.65 13.46 -7.71
N TRP A 201 -17.08 12.64 -6.81
CA TRP A 201 -15.76 12.87 -6.21
C TRP A 201 -14.61 12.27 -7.01
N ARG A 202 -14.24 12.90 -8.13
CA ARG A 202 -13.19 12.40 -9.05
C ARG A 202 -11.86 12.04 -8.37
N LEU A 203 -11.41 12.83 -7.39
CA LEU A 203 -10.17 12.56 -6.65
C LEU A 203 -10.24 11.22 -5.91
N PHE A 204 -11.37 10.93 -5.27
CA PHE A 204 -11.53 9.73 -4.46
C PHE A 204 -11.90 8.50 -5.31
N VAL A 205 -12.51 8.70 -6.49
CA VAL A 205 -12.53 7.66 -7.54
C VAL A 205 -11.09 7.25 -7.90
N ARG A 206 -10.18 8.21 -8.14
CA ARG A 206 -8.76 7.91 -8.41
C ARG A 206 -8.11 7.12 -7.27
N CYS A 207 -8.33 7.51 -6.02
CA CYS A 207 -7.76 6.79 -4.87
C CYS A 207 -8.26 5.33 -4.78
N ALA A 208 -9.55 5.09 -4.97
CA ALA A 208 -10.11 3.74 -5.00
C ALA A 208 -9.58 2.92 -6.19
N LEU A 209 -9.55 3.50 -7.40
CA LEU A 209 -8.99 2.83 -8.58
C LEU A 209 -7.49 2.53 -8.44
N THR A 210 -6.73 3.32 -7.67
CA THR A 210 -5.32 3.05 -7.38
C THR A 210 -5.15 1.75 -6.60
N VAL A 211 -5.95 1.54 -5.54
CA VAL A 211 -5.96 0.29 -4.76
C VAL A 211 -6.35 -0.88 -5.66
N ARG A 212 -7.39 -0.70 -6.50
CA ARG A 212 -7.87 -1.73 -7.42
C ARG A 212 -6.81 -2.14 -8.45
N ALA A 213 -6.16 -1.18 -9.09
CA ALA A 213 -5.11 -1.44 -10.08
C ALA A 213 -3.93 -2.20 -9.45
N HIS A 214 -3.51 -1.81 -8.25
CA HIS A 214 -2.45 -2.49 -7.51
C HIS A 214 -2.85 -3.94 -7.18
N ALA A 215 -4.07 -4.15 -6.70
CA ALA A 215 -4.60 -5.48 -6.41
C ALA A 215 -4.66 -6.38 -7.65
N LEU A 216 -5.10 -5.86 -8.80
CA LEU A 216 -5.12 -6.58 -10.08
C LEU A 216 -3.71 -6.93 -10.57
N ALA A 217 -2.76 -6.00 -10.44
CA ALA A 217 -1.37 -6.24 -10.77
C ALA A 217 -0.77 -7.39 -9.95
N LEU A 218 -1.03 -7.43 -8.63
CA LEU A 218 -0.60 -8.52 -7.76
C LEU A 218 -1.32 -9.85 -8.07
N GLN A 219 -2.46 -9.83 -8.75
CA GLN A 219 -3.11 -11.04 -9.28
C GLN A 219 -2.59 -11.44 -10.66
N THR A 220 -1.63 -10.70 -11.22
CA THR A 220 -1.11 -10.82 -12.59
C THR A 220 -2.16 -10.60 -13.69
N ASP A 221 -3.28 -9.93 -13.37
CA ASP A 221 -4.27 -9.48 -14.34
C ASP A 221 -3.84 -8.14 -14.94
N VAL A 222 -2.86 -8.22 -15.84
CA VAL A 222 -2.21 -7.05 -16.46
C VAL A 222 -3.20 -6.25 -17.32
N GLU A 223 -4.12 -6.92 -18.01
CA GLU A 223 -5.08 -6.26 -18.90
C GLU A 223 -6.07 -5.41 -18.11
N SER A 224 -6.71 -6.00 -17.09
CA SER A 224 -7.63 -5.26 -16.21
C SER A 224 -6.91 -4.14 -15.45
N ALA A 225 -5.68 -4.39 -14.96
CA ALA A 225 -4.90 -3.37 -14.27
C ALA A 225 -4.63 -2.15 -15.18
N ARG A 226 -4.25 -2.39 -16.45
CA ARG A 226 -4.05 -1.31 -17.44
C ARG A 226 -5.36 -0.58 -17.77
N ALA A 227 -6.48 -1.30 -17.89
CA ALA A 227 -7.78 -0.68 -18.13
C ALA A 227 -8.18 0.26 -16.98
N VAL A 228 -8.00 -0.18 -15.73
CA VAL A 228 -8.26 0.63 -14.54
C VAL A 228 -7.32 1.85 -14.47
N LEU A 229 -6.04 1.70 -14.82
CA LEU A 229 -5.10 2.82 -14.87
C LEU A 229 -5.46 3.83 -15.97
N ALA A 230 -5.94 3.37 -17.13
CA ALA A 230 -6.41 4.25 -18.19
C ALA A 230 -7.69 5.01 -17.78
N GLU A 231 -8.60 4.34 -17.07
CA GLU A 231 -9.76 4.99 -16.48
C GLU A 231 -9.35 6.06 -15.47
N LEU A 232 -8.38 5.74 -14.61
CA LEU A 232 -7.83 6.67 -13.62
C LEU A 232 -7.26 7.93 -14.30
N ASP A 233 -6.52 7.78 -15.40
CA ASP A 233 -5.96 8.90 -16.16
C ASP A 233 -7.05 9.78 -16.78
N ALA A 234 -8.12 9.17 -17.28
CA ALA A 234 -9.26 9.88 -17.87
C ALA A 234 -10.00 10.78 -16.87
N LEU A 235 -9.81 10.61 -15.56
CA LEU A 235 -10.38 11.49 -14.54
C LEU A 235 -9.79 12.91 -14.56
N GLY A 236 -8.61 13.09 -15.19
CA GLY A 236 -7.96 14.40 -15.30
C GLY A 236 -7.51 14.99 -13.94
N VAL A 237 -7.29 14.13 -12.94
CA VAL A 237 -6.79 14.55 -11.62
C VAL A 237 -5.27 14.78 -11.71
N PRO A 238 -4.75 15.92 -11.24
CA PRO A 238 -3.32 16.20 -11.27
C PRO A 238 -2.48 15.08 -10.63
N ALA A 239 -1.32 14.77 -11.23
CA ALA A 239 -0.50 13.64 -10.80
C ALA A 239 -0.03 13.76 -9.34
N ALA A 240 0.32 14.98 -8.91
CA ALA A 240 0.82 15.28 -7.57
C ALA A 240 -0.27 15.31 -6.48
N ASP A 241 -1.55 15.32 -6.85
CA ASP A 241 -2.64 15.23 -5.87
C ASP A 241 -2.54 13.92 -5.08
N LEU A 242 -3.14 13.93 -3.88
CA LEU A 242 -3.32 12.80 -2.97
C LEU A 242 -3.28 11.43 -3.68
N SER A 243 -2.46 10.50 -3.17
CA SER A 243 -2.12 9.18 -3.77
C SER A 243 -1.17 9.17 -4.99
N GLY A 244 -0.60 10.31 -5.40
CA GLY A 244 0.35 10.40 -6.53
C GLY A 244 1.44 9.31 -6.55
N PRO A 245 2.28 9.20 -5.51
CA PRO A 245 3.27 8.12 -5.43
C PRO A 245 2.65 6.71 -5.41
N GLU A 246 1.44 6.52 -4.90
CA GLU A 246 0.77 5.22 -4.91
C GLU A 246 0.27 4.82 -6.31
N VAL A 247 -0.18 5.79 -7.12
CA VAL A 247 -0.49 5.56 -8.54
C VAL A 247 0.74 5.06 -9.28
N LEU A 248 1.90 5.68 -9.03
CA LEU A 248 3.16 5.26 -9.63
C LEU A 248 3.59 3.86 -9.16
N ARG A 249 3.36 3.52 -7.89
CA ARG A 249 3.55 2.15 -7.39
C ARG A 249 2.60 1.15 -8.07
N ALA A 250 1.33 1.47 -8.25
CA ALA A 250 0.38 0.61 -8.96
C ALA A 250 0.78 0.39 -10.43
N ARG A 251 1.29 1.42 -11.10
CA ARG A 251 1.89 1.31 -12.45
C ARG A 251 3.13 0.43 -12.45
N ALA A 252 4.02 0.60 -11.47
CA ALA A 252 5.22 -0.20 -11.35
C ALA A 252 4.88 -1.69 -11.16
N TRP A 253 3.95 -2.02 -10.27
CA TRP A 253 3.53 -3.41 -10.06
C TRP A 253 2.80 -3.99 -11.28
N THR A 254 2.05 -3.17 -12.03
CA THR A 254 1.50 -3.58 -13.34
C THR A 254 2.61 -3.92 -14.34
N ALA A 255 3.69 -3.14 -14.37
CA ALA A 255 4.86 -3.41 -15.21
C ALA A 255 5.61 -4.68 -14.76
N VAL A 256 5.77 -4.91 -13.45
CA VAL A 256 6.31 -6.17 -12.89
C VAL A 256 5.50 -7.37 -13.36
N ALA A 257 4.16 -7.30 -13.25
CA ALA A 257 3.27 -8.36 -13.69
C ALA A 257 3.35 -8.62 -15.21
N ALA A 258 3.65 -7.57 -16.00
CA ALA A 258 3.90 -7.67 -17.43
C ALA A 258 5.32 -8.17 -17.79
N GLY A 259 6.21 -8.36 -16.81
CA GLY A 259 7.61 -8.72 -17.02
C GLY A 259 8.52 -7.55 -17.42
N ASP A 260 8.04 -6.31 -17.37
CA ASP A 260 8.82 -5.11 -17.70
C ASP A 260 9.47 -4.50 -16.46
N ARG A 261 10.63 -5.06 -16.11
CA ARG A 261 11.41 -4.64 -14.96
C ARG A 261 11.98 -3.22 -15.10
N ALA A 262 12.26 -2.77 -16.31
CA ALA A 262 12.85 -1.45 -16.56
C ALA A 262 11.80 -0.36 -16.31
N GLU A 263 10.60 -0.53 -16.87
CA GLU A 263 9.50 0.39 -16.62
C GLU A 263 9.08 0.38 -15.15
N ALA A 264 9.06 -0.78 -14.50
CA ALA A 264 8.78 -0.87 -13.07
C ALA A 264 9.75 0.01 -12.24
N ARG A 265 11.05 -0.05 -12.55
CA ARG A 265 12.05 0.78 -11.89
C ARG A 265 11.83 2.27 -12.16
N ASN A 266 11.64 2.66 -13.42
CA ASN A 266 11.40 4.06 -13.79
C ASN A 266 10.23 4.67 -13.00
N ARG A 267 9.12 3.92 -12.86
CA ARG A 267 7.95 4.38 -12.11
C ARG A 267 8.19 4.46 -10.62
N LEU A 268 8.97 3.56 -10.04
CA LEU A 268 9.32 3.63 -8.62
C LEU A 268 10.29 4.77 -8.32
N ASP A 269 11.27 5.03 -9.20
CA ASP A 269 12.18 6.17 -9.08
C ASP A 269 11.39 7.50 -9.15
N GLU A 270 10.42 7.59 -10.06
CA GLU A 270 9.48 8.71 -10.13
C GLU A 270 8.65 8.85 -8.84
N ALA A 271 8.19 7.74 -8.26
CA ALA A 271 7.42 7.72 -7.02
C ALA A 271 8.26 8.22 -5.83
N VAL A 272 9.52 7.79 -5.74
CA VAL A 272 10.48 8.24 -4.71
C VAL A 272 10.76 9.73 -4.86
N ALA A 273 11.03 10.21 -6.07
CA ALA A 273 11.29 11.63 -6.32
C ALA A 273 10.08 12.52 -5.97
N MET A 274 8.88 12.07 -6.33
CA MET A 274 7.63 12.77 -5.99
C MET A 274 7.36 12.78 -4.49
N ALA A 275 7.53 11.65 -3.80
CA ALA A 275 7.34 11.58 -2.36
C ALA A 275 8.36 12.45 -1.61
N ARG A 276 9.64 12.42 -2.03
CA ARG A 276 10.71 13.21 -1.42
C ARG A 276 10.50 14.71 -1.60
N SER A 277 10.09 15.16 -2.78
CA SER A 277 9.83 16.59 -3.04
C SER A 277 8.65 17.13 -2.23
N GLY A 278 7.60 16.32 -2.05
CA GLY A 278 6.45 16.64 -1.20
C GLY A 278 6.69 16.48 0.32
N GLY A 279 7.78 15.81 0.70
CA GLY A 279 8.08 15.45 2.08
C GLY A 279 7.25 14.27 2.63
N ALA A 280 6.69 13.44 1.76
CA ALA A 280 5.85 12.29 2.09
C ALA A 280 6.67 11.05 2.49
N SER A 281 7.34 11.11 3.63
CA SER A 281 8.26 10.07 4.10
C SER A 281 7.63 8.67 4.21
N ALA A 282 6.34 8.55 4.53
CA ALA A 282 5.66 7.25 4.58
C ALA A 282 5.48 6.63 3.19
N LEU A 283 5.17 7.46 2.18
CA LEU A 283 5.05 7.06 0.78
C LEU A 283 6.42 6.74 0.17
N GLU A 284 7.44 7.54 0.51
CA GLU A 284 8.81 7.33 0.08
C GLU A 284 9.34 5.97 0.58
N SER A 285 9.11 5.65 1.86
CA SER A 285 9.44 4.36 2.46
C SER A 285 8.80 3.20 1.70
N ALA A 286 7.55 3.34 1.26
CA ALA A 286 6.85 2.30 0.52
C ALA A 286 7.45 2.08 -0.89
N ALA A 287 7.76 3.16 -1.62
CA ALA A 287 8.34 3.07 -2.96
C ALA A 287 9.79 2.54 -2.94
N LEU A 288 10.61 2.98 -1.99
CA LEU A 288 11.96 2.43 -1.78
C LEU A 288 11.91 0.94 -1.40
N HIS A 289 10.93 0.53 -0.59
CA HIS A 289 10.77 -0.89 -0.25
C HIS A 289 10.35 -1.72 -1.46
N ASP A 290 9.50 -1.21 -2.34
CA ASP A 290 9.18 -1.87 -3.61
C ASP A 290 10.43 -2.06 -4.49
N LEU A 291 11.33 -1.06 -4.56
CA LEU A 291 12.64 -1.22 -5.23
C LEU A 291 13.49 -2.32 -4.57
N ALA A 292 13.50 -2.38 -3.23
CA ALA A 292 14.23 -3.42 -2.51
C ALA A 292 13.70 -4.83 -2.86
N ARG A 293 12.37 -5.01 -2.83
CA ARG A 293 11.67 -6.26 -3.18
C ARG A 293 11.94 -6.72 -4.60
N LEU A 294 12.20 -5.77 -5.51
CA LEU A 294 12.51 -6.07 -6.91
C LEU A 294 14.00 -6.32 -7.15
N GLY A 295 14.86 -6.27 -6.13
CA GLY A 295 16.28 -6.64 -6.21
C GLY A 295 17.26 -5.48 -6.22
N TRP A 296 16.82 -4.27 -5.87
CA TRP A 296 17.70 -3.10 -5.69
C TRP A 296 17.94 -2.78 -4.22
N ALA A 297 17.81 -3.78 -3.33
CA ALA A 297 17.88 -3.61 -1.88
C ALA A 297 19.16 -2.92 -1.39
N ALA A 298 20.32 -3.28 -1.95
CA ALA A 298 21.60 -2.66 -1.57
C ALA A 298 21.68 -1.17 -1.91
N GLU A 299 21.01 -0.75 -2.99
CA GLU A 299 20.99 0.65 -3.44
C GLU A 299 20.11 1.51 -2.53
N VAL A 300 18.96 0.99 -2.11
CA VAL A 300 17.92 1.75 -1.40
C VAL A 300 17.96 1.61 0.12
N ALA A 301 18.71 0.64 0.67
CA ALA A 301 18.79 0.39 2.11
C ALA A 301 19.25 1.64 2.92
N PRO A 302 20.25 2.43 2.50
CA PRO A 302 20.63 3.64 3.23
C PRO A 302 19.49 4.66 3.32
N ALA A 303 18.75 4.87 2.22
CA ALA A 303 17.61 5.78 2.19
C ALA A 303 16.45 5.29 3.08
N LEU A 304 16.18 3.98 3.12
CA LEU A 304 15.20 3.41 4.06
C LEU A 304 15.62 3.59 5.53
N GLN A 305 16.91 3.46 5.82
CA GLN A 305 17.45 3.67 7.17
C GLN A 305 17.21 5.10 7.66
N GLU A 306 17.39 6.11 6.81
CA GLU A 306 17.10 7.52 7.14
C GLU A 306 15.63 7.73 7.53
N LEU A 307 14.70 7.03 6.87
CA LEU A 307 13.25 7.17 7.12
C LEU A 307 12.76 6.48 8.39
N THR A 308 13.55 5.56 8.96
CA THR A 308 13.16 4.76 10.14
C THR A 308 12.95 5.63 11.39
N GLY A 309 13.70 6.74 11.52
CA GLY A 309 13.53 7.71 12.60
C GLY A 309 12.47 8.78 12.34
N ILE A 310 11.85 8.78 11.16
CA ILE A 310 10.90 9.82 10.71
C ILE A 310 9.47 9.26 10.67
N VAL A 311 9.30 8.05 10.15
CA VAL A 311 8.00 7.40 10.00
C VAL A 311 7.69 6.60 11.25
N GLU A 312 6.66 7.00 11.99
CA GLU A 312 6.20 6.32 13.20
C GLU A 312 5.49 5.01 12.88
N GLY A 313 5.69 4.02 13.76
CA GLY A 313 5.04 2.71 13.67
C GLY A 313 6.00 1.58 13.26
N PRO A 314 5.56 0.32 13.39
CA PRO A 314 6.41 -0.85 13.15
C PRO A 314 6.77 -1.09 11.66
N LEU A 315 6.01 -0.57 10.71
CA LEU A 315 6.19 -0.92 9.29
C LEU A 315 7.48 -0.37 8.68
N ALA A 316 7.84 0.88 8.97
CA ALA A 316 9.06 1.48 8.41
C ALA A 316 10.33 0.75 8.90
N PRO A 317 10.52 0.46 10.21
CA PRO A 317 11.59 -0.40 10.68
C PRO A 317 11.60 -1.80 10.02
N ALA A 318 10.42 -2.43 9.84
CA ALA A 318 10.34 -3.74 9.19
C ALA A 318 10.80 -3.70 7.73
N ARG A 319 10.44 -2.66 6.97
CA ARG A 319 10.91 -2.44 5.59
C ARG A 319 12.43 -2.26 5.53
N THR A 320 12.99 -1.47 6.44
CA THR A 320 14.42 -1.24 6.55
C THR A 320 15.18 -2.53 6.87
N ALA A 321 14.71 -3.28 7.87
CA ALA A 321 15.28 -4.57 8.24
C ALA A 321 15.23 -5.57 7.07
N HIS A 322 14.11 -5.62 6.34
CA HIS A 322 13.98 -6.46 5.16
C HIS A 322 14.98 -6.07 4.06
N ALA A 323 15.07 -4.79 3.71
CA ALA A 323 15.99 -4.32 2.68
C ALA A 323 17.46 -4.57 3.05
N ALA A 324 17.84 -4.33 4.31
CA ALA A 324 19.18 -4.63 4.81
C ALA A 324 19.50 -6.13 4.73
N ALA A 325 18.56 -6.98 5.14
CA ALA A 325 18.73 -8.43 5.08
C ALA A 325 18.81 -8.95 3.64
N LEU A 326 18.02 -8.40 2.71
CA LEU A 326 18.12 -8.70 1.27
C LEU A 326 19.50 -8.32 0.72
N ALA A 327 19.98 -7.11 1.03
CA ALA A 327 21.29 -6.62 0.57
C ALA A 327 22.44 -7.49 1.08
N ALA A 328 22.37 -7.93 2.34
CA ALA A 328 23.38 -8.78 2.97
C ALA A 328 23.21 -10.28 2.66
N ARG A 329 22.13 -10.68 1.97
CA ARG A 329 21.69 -12.09 1.85
C ARG A 329 21.63 -12.79 3.21
N ASP A 330 21.08 -12.08 4.20
CA ASP A 330 20.98 -12.56 5.56
C ASP A 330 19.70 -13.36 5.80
N ALA A 331 19.79 -14.68 5.66
CA ALA A 331 18.65 -15.57 5.82
C ALA A 331 17.96 -15.47 7.20
N ALA A 332 18.72 -15.26 8.28
CA ALA A 332 18.15 -15.10 9.62
C ALA A 332 17.47 -13.72 9.79
N GLY A 333 18.08 -12.67 9.24
CA GLY A 333 17.48 -11.34 9.16
C GLY A 333 16.19 -11.33 8.34
N LEU A 334 16.12 -12.10 7.25
CA LEU A 334 14.89 -12.25 6.43
C LEU A 334 13.77 -12.96 7.21
N GLU A 335 14.08 -14.01 7.98
CA GLU A 335 13.11 -14.63 8.89
C GLU A 335 12.63 -13.67 9.99
N ALA A 336 13.51 -12.81 10.50
CA ALA A 336 13.14 -11.79 11.47
C ALA A 336 12.24 -10.71 10.85
N ALA A 337 12.57 -10.22 9.66
CA ALA A 337 11.74 -9.27 8.93
C ALA A 337 10.35 -9.86 8.60
N SER A 338 10.27 -11.15 8.25
CA SER A 338 9.00 -11.86 8.07
C SER A 338 8.11 -11.78 9.31
N ARG A 339 8.66 -12.04 10.50
CA ARG A 339 7.91 -11.93 11.76
C ARG A 339 7.44 -10.50 12.01
N SER A 340 8.31 -9.51 11.81
CA SER A 340 7.92 -8.10 11.96
C SER A 340 6.79 -7.69 11.02
N PHE A 341 6.77 -8.18 9.77
CA PHE A 341 5.64 -7.94 8.87
C PHE A 341 4.36 -8.67 9.31
N GLU A 342 4.47 -9.90 9.83
CA GLU A 342 3.34 -10.64 10.37
C GLU A 342 2.73 -9.92 11.58
N ASP A 343 3.56 -9.37 12.48
CA ASP A 343 3.12 -8.55 13.62
C ASP A 343 2.40 -7.26 13.17
N CYS A 344 2.79 -6.69 12.02
CA CYS A 344 2.07 -5.59 11.40
C CYS A 344 0.76 -6.00 10.71
N GLY A 345 0.53 -7.31 10.51
CA GLY A 345 -0.55 -7.85 9.67
C GLY A 345 -0.26 -7.82 8.16
N ALA A 346 0.95 -7.45 7.73
CA ALA A 346 1.34 -7.34 6.32
C ALA A 346 1.75 -8.71 5.74
N LEU A 347 0.80 -9.63 5.62
CA LEU A 347 1.06 -11.05 5.37
C LEU A 347 1.76 -11.32 4.04
N LEU A 348 1.46 -10.55 2.99
CA LEU A 348 2.15 -10.70 1.70
C LEU A 348 3.65 -10.39 1.85
N LEU A 349 4.00 -9.31 2.55
CA LEU A 349 5.41 -8.97 2.80
C LEU A 349 6.08 -10.01 3.71
N ALA A 350 5.34 -10.56 4.68
CA ALA A 350 5.83 -11.65 5.52
C ALA A 350 6.11 -12.92 4.71
N ALA A 351 5.25 -13.25 3.75
CA ALA A 351 5.39 -14.38 2.85
C ALA A 351 6.63 -14.21 1.94
N GLU A 352 6.80 -13.04 1.35
CA GLU A 352 7.97 -12.71 0.51
C GLU A 352 9.28 -12.80 1.30
N ALA A 353 9.37 -12.16 2.47
CA ALA A 353 10.57 -12.22 3.29
C ALA A 353 10.91 -13.67 3.70
N THR A 354 9.90 -14.52 3.92
CA THR A 354 10.12 -15.96 4.19
C THR A 354 10.61 -16.70 2.94
N ALA A 355 10.04 -16.41 1.78
CA ALA A 355 10.46 -16.97 0.50
C ALA A 355 11.94 -16.63 0.20
N ASP A 356 12.32 -15.36 0.38
CA ASP A 356 13.70 -14.90 0.23
C ASP A 356 14.65 -15.55 1.26
N ALA A 357 14.18 -15.77 2.50
CA ALA A 357 14.94 -16.51 3.50
C ALA A 357 15.21 -17.96 3.05
N GLY A 358 14.22 -18.62 2.45
CA GLY A 358 14.38 -19.97 1.90
C GLY A 358 15.46 -20.05 0.82
N VAL A 359 15.46 -19.09 -0.11
CA VAL A 359 16.51 -18.95 -1.13
C VAL A 359 17.88 -18.74 -0.48
N ALA A 360 17.97 -17.85 0.51
CA ALA A 360 19.22 -17.56 1.20
C ALA A 360 19.76 -18.77 2.01
N TRP A 361 18.90 -19.53 2.68
CA TRP A 361 19.30 -20.77 3.37
C TRP A 361 19.82 -21.83 2.40
N ARG A 362 19.16 -21.98 1.24
CA ARG A 362 19.61 -22.91 0.21
C ARG A 362 21.00 -22.55 -0.30
N GLN A 363 21.26 -21.26 -0.55
CA GLN A 363 22.58 -20.77 -0.96
C GLN A 363 23.67 -20.97 0.11
N ARG A 364 23.29 -21.03 1.39
CA ARG A 364 24.19 -21.32 2.52
C ARG A 364 24.42 -22.81 2.77
N GLY A 365 23.80 -23.70 1.99
CA GLY A 365 23.92 -25.15 2.20
C GLY A 365 23.09 -25.67 3.38
N GLU A 366 22.00 -24.99 3.76
CA GLU A 366 21.11 -25.35 4.86
C GLU A 366 19.73 -25.81 4.34
N PRO A 367 19.64 -26.97 3.63
CA PRO A 367 18.44 -27.38 2.90
C PRO A 367 17.22 -27.60 3.80
N ARG A 368 17.41 -28.08 5.03
CA ARG A 368 16.31 -28.27 5.99
C ARG A 368 15.63 -26.96 6.36
N ARG A 369 16.42 -25.90 6.58
CA ARG A 369 15.89 -24.56 6.88
C ARG A 369 15.24 -23.94 5.65
N ALA A 370 15.80 -24.15 4.46
CA ALA A 370 15.21 -23.71 3.21
C ALA A 370 13.80 -24.30 2.99
N VAL A 371 13.65 -25.62 3.15
CA VAL A 371 12.35 -26.30 3.02
C VAL A 371 11.35 -25.82 4.06
N TRP A 372 11.77 -25.60 5.31
CA TRP A 372 10.91 -25.05 6.35
C TRP A 372 10.41 -23.64 5.99
N ALA A 373 11.31 -22.78 5.53
CA ALA A 373 10.98 -21.42 5.10
C ALA A 373 10.02 -21.44 3.89
N GLU A 374 10.25 -22.31 2.90
CA GLU A 374 9.36 -22.47 1.74
C GLU A 374 7.94 -22.90 2.16
N ARG A 375 7.81 -23.88 3.07
CA ARG A 375 6.49 -24.30 3.60
C ARG A 375 5.79 -23.15 4.33
N ARG A 376 6.52 -22.39 5.15
CA ARG A 376 5.97 -21.23 5.86
C ARG A 376 5.55 -20.13 4.88
N ALA A 377 6.36 -19.84 3.87
CA ALA A 377 6.04 -18.87 2.82
C ALA A 377 4.75 -19.26 2.08
N ALA A 378 4.59 -20.54 1.74
CA ALA A 378 3.38 -21.06 1.13
C ALA A 378 2.14 -20.91 2.05
N GLY A 379 2.28 -21.19 3.35
CA GLY A 379 1.21 -21.02 4.33
C GLY A 379 0.76 -19.56 4.49
N LEU A 380 1.69 -18.61 4.46
CA LEU A 380 1.39 -17.18 4.48
C LEU A 380 0.77 -16.71 3.16
N ALA A 381 1.33 -17.13 2.02
CA ALA A 381 0.84 -16.79 0.68
C ALA A 381 -0.57 -17.32 0.41
N ALA A 382 -0.94 -18.48 0.98
CA ALA A 382 -2.30 -19.03 0.88
C ALA A 382 -3.37 -18.09 1.46
N ARG A 383 -3.00 -17.21 2.40
CA ARG A 383 -3.89 -16.19 3.00
C ARG A 383 -3.92 -14.88 2.20
N CYS A 384 -3.11 -14.79 1.13
CA CYS A 384 -2.99 -13.61 0.29
C CYS A 384 -3.86 -13.71 -0.98
N GLU A 385 -4.90 -14.55 -0.98
CA GLU A 385 -5.97 -14.58 -2.00
C GLU A 385 -5.48 -14.63 -3.45
N GLY A 386 -4.40 -15.38 -3.71
CA GLY A 386 -3.84 -15.54 -5.06
C GLY A 386 -2.83 -14.47 -5.48
N ALA A 387 -2.34 -13.65 -4.54
CA ALA A 387 -1.25 -12.72 -4.79
C ALA A 387 0.01 -13.42 -5.34
N ARG A 388 0.61 -12.81 -6.35
CA ARG A 388 1.80 -13.26 -7.07
C ARG A 388 2.81 -12.14 -7.11
N THR A 389 4.03 -12.46 -6.70
CA THR A 389 5.16 -11.54 -6.73
C THR A 389 6.42 -12.30 -7.13
N PRO A 390 7.49 -11.61 -7.56
CA PRO A 390 8.72 -12.29 -7.98
C PRO A 390 9.30 -13.22 -6.91
N ALA A 391 9.32 -12.80 -5.64
CA ALA A 391 9.82 -13.62 -4.54
C ALA A 391 9.00 -14.92 -4.36
N LEU A 392 7.67 -14.83 -4.43
CA LEU A 392 6.78 -16.00 -4.32
C LEU A 392 6.84 -16.91 -5.56
N ALA A 393 7.12 -16.36 -6.74
CA ALA A 393 7.28 -17.15 -7.96
C ALA A 393 8.58 -17.97 -7.94
N VAL A 394 9.67 -17.44 -7.38
CA VAL A 394 10.95 -18.13 -7.25
C VAL A 394 10.92 -19.19 -6.16
N ALA A 395 10.19 -18.95 -5.07
CA ALA A 395 10.04 -19.89 -3.95
C ALA A 395 8.93 -20.95 -4.15
N ALA A 396 8.31 -21.02 -5.34
CA ALA A 396 7.33 -22.06 -5.64
C ALA A 396 7.93 -23.45 -5.34
N PRO A 397 7.21 -24.33 -4.63
CA PRO A 397 7.78 -25.57 -4.11
C PRO A 397 8.40 -26.39 -5.24
N ALA A 398 9.55 -26.99 -4.97
CA ALA A 398 10.27 -27.83 -5.91
C ALA A 398 9.40 -28.86 -6.67
N ARG A 399 8.32 -29.33 -6.04
CA ARG A 399 7.31 -30.21 -6.64
C ARG A 399 6.50 -29.55 -7.76
N ALA A 400 6.19 -28.26 -7.66
CA ALA A 400 5.58 -27.46 -8.74
C ALA A 400 6.55 -27.20 -9.89
N ALA A 401 7.87 -27.30 -9.65
CA ALA A 401 8.90 -27.28 -10.68
C ALA A 401 9.12 -28.64 -11.38
N LEU A 402 8.50 -29.73 -10.88
CA LEU A 402 8.46 -31.01 -11.57
C LEU A 402 7.40 -30.99 -12.67
N THR A 403 7.80 -31.31 -13.88
CA THR A 403 6.85 -31.60 -14.97
C THR A 403 5.96 -32.80 -14.58
N PRO A 404 4.75 -32.94 -15.17
CA PRO A 404 3.88 -34.10 -14.91
C PRO A 404 4.60 -35.44 -15.06
N ARG A 405 5.49 -35.53 -16.05
CA ARG A 405 6.29 -36.74 -16.32
C ARG A 405 7.39 -36.98 -15.28
N GLU A 406 8.01 -35.92 -14.78
CA GLU A 406 8.99 -36.02 -13.68
C GLU A 406 8.31 -36.43 -12.37
N LEU A 407 7.13 -35.89 -12.07
CA LEU A 407 6.34 -36.26 -10.90
C LEU A 407 5.87 -37.72 -10.95
N GLU A 408 5.44 -38.20 -12.13
CA GLU A 408 5.05 -39.59 -12.35
C GLU A 408 6.23 -40.55 -12.09
N ILE A 409 7.42 -40.24 -12.65
CA ILE A 409 8.65 -41.01 -12.43
C ILE A 409 9.07 -40.98 -10.95
N ALA A 410 9.02 -39.81 -10.32
CA ALA A 410 9.38 -39.64 -8.91
C ALA A 410 8.48 -40.47 -7.98
N ARG A 411 7.16 -40.51 -8.25
CA ARG A 411 6.19 -41.31 -7.49
C ARG A 411 6.44 -42.81 -7.63
N MET A 412 6.66 -43.30 -8.85
CA MET A 412 7.01 -44.72 -9.06
C MET A 412 8.32 -45.08 -8.37
N ALA A 413 9.29 -44.15 -8.37
CA ALA A 413 10.56 -44.37 -7.70
C ALA A 413 10.43 -44.41 -6.17
N ALA A 414 9.64 -43.50 -5.59
CA ALA A 414 9.30 -43.48 -4.17
C ALA A 414 8.54 -44.73 -3.72
N ALA A 415 7.69 -45.29 -4.58
CA ALA A 415 6.98 -46.56 -4.35
C ALA A 415 7.87 -47.82 -4.50
N GLY A 416 9.18 -47.65 -4.74
CA GLY A 416 10.16 -48.75 -4.74
C GLY A 416 10.43 -49.43 -6.08
N LEU A 417 9.84 -48.98 -7.21
CA LEU A 417 10.02 -49.63 -8.52
C LEU A 417 11.43 -49.40 -9.10
N ALA A 418 12.17 -50.43 -9.48
CA ALA A 418 13.51 -50.23 -10.07
C ALA A 418 13.45 -49.42 -11.37
N ASN A 419 14.53 -48.70 -11.70
CA ASN A 419 14.58 -47.83 -12.88
C ASN A 419 14.25 -48.58 -14.19
N LYS A 420 14.59 -49.87 -14.28
CA LYS A 420 14.25 -50.75 -15.41
C LYS A 420 12.74 -50.98 -15.52
N ASP A 421 12.05 -51.13 -14.39
CA ASP A 421 10.60 -51.35 -14.35
C ASP A 421 9.84 -50.07 -14.69
N ILE A 422 10.31 -48.92 -14.18
CA ILE A 422 9.78 -47.61 -14.54
C ILE A 422 9.97 -47.36 -16.05
N ALA A 423 11.16 -47.66 -16.58
CA ALA A 423 11.46 -47.52 -18.00
C ALA A 423 10.52 -48.37 -18.87
N ALA A 424 10.31 -49.64 -18.52
CA ALA A 424 9.38 -50.53 -19.21
C ALA A 424 7.94 -50.02 -19.16
N ARG A 425 7.47 -49.58 -17.99
CA ARG A 425 6.08 -49.11 -17.78
C ARG A 425 5.77 -47.80 -18.51
N LEU A 426 6.79 -46.96 -18.69
CA LEU A 426 6.68 -45.65 -19.30
C LEU A 426 7.14 -45.62 -20.76
N TYR A 427 7.54 -46.76 -21.34
CA TYR A 427 8.13 -46.87 -22.68
C TYR A 427 9.33 -45.92 -22.89
N LEU A 428 10.19 -45.83 -21.87
CA LEU A 428 11.42 -45.02 -21.88
C LEU A 428 12.66 -45.93 -21.83
N SER A 429 13.83 -45.38 -22.17
CA SER A 429 15.09 -46.09 -21.91
C SER A 429 15.47 -46.02 -20.43
N HIS A 430 16.22 -47.01 -19.95
CA HIS A 430 16.77 -47.03 -18.58
C HIS A 430 17.55 -45.74 -18.26
N ARG A 431 18.39 -45.30 -19.20
CA ARG A 431 19.22 -44.09 -19.07
C ARG A 431 18.37 -42.81 -19.01
N THR A 432 17.24 -42.77 -19.69
CA THR A 432 16.30 -41.64 -19.64
C THR A 432 15.67 -41.50 -18.26
N VAL A 433 15.31 -42.63 -17.62
CA VAL A 433 14.75 -42.63 -16.27
C VAL A 433 15.79 -42.20 -15.24
N GLU A 434 17.04 -42.68 -15.34
CA GLU A 434 18.15 -42.23 -14.49
C GLU A 434 18.38 -40.73 -14.59
N ASN A 435 18.49 -40.20 -15.82
CA ASN A 435 18.71 -38.76 -16.03
C ASN A 435 17.54 -37.92 -15.49
N LYS A 436 16.29 -38.37 -15.69
CA LYS A 436 15.12 -37.67 -15.14
C LYS A 436 15.07 -37.74 -13.62
N LEU A 437 15.44 -38.87 -13.00
CA LEU A 437 15.53 -38.98 -11.56
C LEU A 437 16.63 -38.09 -10.98
N HIS A 438 17.77 -37.96 -11.66
CA HIS A 438 18.82 -37.04 -11.26
C HIS A 438 18.34 -35.58 -11.27
N ALA A 439 17.68 -35.16 -12.36
CA ALA A 439 17.06 -33.84 -12.44
C ALA A 439 15.96 -33.64 -11.38
N VAL A 440 15.18 -34.67 -11.05
CA VAL A 440 14.20 -34.65 -9.96
C VAL A 440 14.89 -34.46 -8.61
N TYR A 441 16.00 -35.16 -8.35
CA TYR A 441 16.75 -35.02 -7.10
C TYR A 441 17.30 -33.60 -6.91
N GLU A 442 17.86 -33.02 -7.97
CA GLU A 442 18.33 -31.64 -7.96
C GLU A 442 17.18 -30.66 -7.73
N LYS A 443 16.06 -30.83 -8.44
CA LYS A 443 14.88 -29.97 -8.30
C LYS A 443 14.31 -30.05 -6.88
N LEU A 444 14.16 -31.25 -6.34
CA LEU A 444 13.62 -31.52 -4.99
C LEU A 444 14.64 -31.30 -3.85
N GLY A 445 15.93 -31.08 -4.16
CA GLY A 445 16.98 -30.90 -3.17
C GLY A 445 17.23 -32.12 -2.28
N VAL A 446 17.05 -33.34 -2.82
CA VAL A 446 17.23 -34.60 -2.08
C VAL A 446 18.49 -35.34 -2.52
N GLU A 447 19.20 -35.97 -1.60
CA GLU A 447 20.47 -36.66 -1.87
C GLU A 447 20.29 -38.02 -2.59
N GLY A 448 19.05 -38.48 -2.75
CA GLY A 448 18.78 -39.66 -3.55
C GLY A 448 17.43 -40.32 -3.28
N ARG A 449 17.31 -41.54 -3.80
CA ARG A 449 16.04 -42.28 -3.90
C ARG A 449 15.32 -42.50 -2.57
N ALA A 450 16.06 -42.76 -1.50
CA ALA A 450 15.48 -43.05 -0.19
C ALA A 450 14.72 -41.84 0.40
N ALA A 451 15.11 -40.62 0.03
CA ALA A 451 14.49 -39.39 0.51
C ALA A 451 13.31 -38.93 -0.37
N LEU A 452 13.00 -39.62 -1.49
CA LEU A 452 11.90 -39.25 -2.38
C LEU A 452 10.52 -39.36 -1.73
N ALA A 453 10.26 -40.42 -0.96
CA ALA A 453 8.95 -40.66 -0.37
C ALA A 453 8.60 -39.53 0.61
N GLU A 454 9.51 -39.19 1.51
CA GLU A 454 9.36 -38.08 2.44
C GLU A 454 9.23 -36.72 1.72
N ALA A 455 10.03 -36.48 0.67
CA ALA A 455 9.96 -35.24 -0.11
C ALA A 455 8.65 -35.09 -0.93
N LEU A 456 7.98 -36.19 -1.26
CA LEU A 456 6.70 -36.19 -1.98
C LEU A 456 5.48 -36.20 -1.04
N GLU A 457 5.62 -36.70 0.19
CA GLU A 457 4.56 -36.75 1.22
C GLU A 457 4.55 -35.51 2.12
N GLY A 458 5.70 -34.88 2.36
CA GLY A 458 5.81 -33.66 3.17
C GLY A 458 5.57 -32.35 2.40
N ALA A 459 5.18 -32.40 1.13
CA ALA A 459 4.97 -31.21 0.28
C ALA A 459 3.50 -30.85 0.14
#